data_AF-A0A851ELL8-F1
#
_entry.id   AF-A0A851ELL8-F1
#
_cell.length_a   1.000
_cell.length_b   1.000
_cell.length_c   1.000
_cell.angle_alpha   90.00
_cell.angle_beta   90.00
_cell.angle_gamma   90.00
#
_symmetry.space_group_name_H-M   'P 1'
#
loop_
_entity.id
_entity.type
_entity.pdbx_description
1 polymer ?
#
loop_
_entity_poly.entity_id
_entity_poly.type
_entity_poly.pdbx_seq_one_letter_code
_entity_poly.pdbx_strand_id
1 'polypeptide(L)' 'TMTVHSEEHIVDVHVRSGVYSSDTIFDYRHGYIATRLFSRNACFIMKIKKEYIPELQELGRLAFERQ' A
#
# COMPACT_ATOMS: atom_id res chain seq x y z
N THR A 1 1.84 -10.21 -0.04
CA THR A 1 0.54 -10.30 0.65
C THR A 1 -0.04 -8.92 0.79
N MET A 2 -1.37 -8.79 0.70
CA MET A 2 -2.06 -7.52 0.91
C MET A 2 -3.16 -7.72 1.94
N THR A 3 -3.24 -6.82 2.92
CA THR A 3 -4.25 -6.80 3.97
C THR A 3 -5.00 -5.48 3.91
N VAL A 4 -6.33 -5.53 3.95
CA VAL A 4 -7.19 -4.35 3.91
C VAL A 4 -7.83 -4.16 5.28
N HIS A 5 -7.56 -3.02 5.91
CA HIS A 5 -8.15 -2.60 7.17
C HIS A 5 -9.23 -1.54 6.89
N SER A 6 -10.42 -2.00 6.51
CA SER A 6 -11.50 -1.12 6.02
C SER A 6 -11.94 -0.06 7.02
N GLU A 7 -12.02 -0.40 8.32
CA GLU A 7 -12.44 0.54 9.37
C GLU A 7 -11.44 1.70 9.51
N GLU A 8 -10.15 1.39 9.49
CA GLU A 8 -9.06 2.37 9.62
C GLU A 8 -8.72 3.09 8.31
N HIS A 9 -9.31 2.66 7.19
CA HIS A 9 -9.01 3.14 5.84
C HIS A 9 -7.52 2.97 5.46
N ILE A 10 -6.96 1.81 5.83
CA ILE A 10 -5.55 1.46 5.62
C ILE A 10 -5.42 0.20 4.76
N VAL A 11 -4.42 0.16 3.88
CA VAL A 11 -3.98 -1.06 3.20
C VAL A 11 -2.51 -1.31 3.53
N ASP A 12 -2.19 -2.51 3.99
CA ASP A 12 -0.82 -2.98 4.18
C ASP A 12 -0.43 -3.94 3.05
N VAL A 13 0.70 -3.68 2.42
CA VAL A 13 1.25 -4.46 1.32
C VAL A 13 2.66 -4.92 1.68
N HIS A 14 2.80 -6.23 1.81
CA HIS A 14 4.07 -6.90 2.01
C HIS A 14 4.57 -7.51 0.71
N VAL A 15 5.69 -7.02 0.22
CA VAL A 15 6.46 -7.64 -0.88
C VAL A 15 7.63 -8.40 -0.27
N ARG A 16 7.72 -9.69 -0.57
CA ARG A 16 8.79 -10.58 -0.09
C ARG A 16 9.56 -11.07 -1.32
N SER A 17 10.67 -10.40 -1.62
CA SER A 17 11.49 -10.62 -2.82
C SER A 17 12.98 -10.48 -2.49
N GLY A 18 13.40 -11.09 -1.38
CA GLY A 18 14.78 -11.00 -0.88
C GLY A 18 15.22 -9.55 -0.68
N VAL A 19 16.30 -9.15 -1.35
CA VAL A 19 16.86 -7.78 -1.28
C VAL A 19 15.87 -6.70 -1.73
N TYR A 20 14.92 -7.04 -2.60
CA TYR A 20 13.89 -6.13 -3.10
C TYR A 20 12.59 -6.18 -2.29
N SER A 21 12.64 -6.75 -1.08
CA SER A 21 11.49 -6.75 -0.18
C SER A 21 11.15 -5.33 0.29
N SER A 22 9.86 -5.08 0.46
CA SER A 22 9.34 -3.81 0.94
C SER A 22 8.04 -4.01 1.71
N ASP A 23 7.78 -3.09 2.63
CA ASP A 23 6.48 -2.92 3.25
C ASP A 23 5.90 -1.58 2.80
N THR A 24 4.64 -1.55 2.39
CA THR A 24 3.96 -0.32 1.98
C THR A 24 2.62 -0.19 2.68
N ILE A 25 2.40 0.95 3.31
CA ILE A 25 1.15 1.33 3.93
C ILE A 25 0.51 2.42 3.08
N PHE A 26 -0.73 2.18 2.65
CA PHE A 26 -1.59 3.21 2.07
C PHE A 26 -2.55 3.69 3.16
N ASP A 27 -2.41 4.94 3.55
CA ASP A 27 -3.27 5.60 4.53
C ASP A 27 -4.21 6.56 3.77
N TYR A 28 -5.40 6.08 3.44
CA TYR A 28 -6.40 6.85 2.71
C TYR A 28 -7.01 7.95 3.56
N ARG A 29 -7.05 7.77 4.88
CA ARG A 29 -7.58 8.76 5.82
C ARG A 29 -6.74 10.03 5.81
N HIS A 30 -5.42 9.90 5.82
CA HIS A 30 -4.50 11.04 5.81
C HIS A 30 -4.01 11.40 4.40
N GLY A 31 -4.23 10.54 3.40
CA GLY A 31 -3.88 10.79 2.01
C GLY A 31 -2.39 10.56 1.71
N TYR A 32 -1.75 9.61 2.39
CA TYR A 32 -0.32 9.31 2.23
C TYR A 32 -0.05 7.83 1.97
N ILE A 33 1.09 7.57 1.32
CA ILE A 33 1.66 6.24 1.12
C ILE A 33 3.04 6.25 1.78
N ALA A 34 3.30 5.28 2.64
CA ALA A 34 4.60 5.06 3.25
C ALA A 34 5.18 3.75 2.75
N THR A 35 6.30 3.80 2.02
CA THR A 35 6.99 2.59 1.54
C THR A 35 8.35 2.47 2.20
N ARG A 36 8.54 1.43 3.01
CA ARG A 36 9.85 1.03 3.52
C ARG A 36 10.50 0.06 2.53
N LEU A 37 11.63 0.46 1.95
CA LEU A 37 12.43 -0.38 1.06
C LEU A 37 13.66 -0.91 1.82
N PHE A 38 13.72 -2.23 2.04
CA PHE A 38 14.72 -2.82 2.94
C PHE A 38 16.15 -2.70 2.40
N SER A 39 16.37 -2.83 1.09
CA SER A 39 17.69 -2.67 0.46
C SER A 39 18.30 -1.27 0.66
N ARG A 40 17.48 -0.25 0.91
CA ARG A 40 17.94 1.13 1.12
C ARG A 40 17.93 1.54 2.59
N ASN A 41 17.42 0.69 3.47
CA ASN A 41 17.13 1.02 4.87
C ASN A 41 16.44 2.39 5.02
N ALA A 42 15.47 2.65 4.16
CA ALA A 42 14.82 3.96 4.04
C ALA A 42 13.30 3.82 3.89
N CYS A 43 12.58 4.86 4.31
CA CYS A 43 11.14 4.98 4.13
C CYS A 43 10.83 6.21 3.27
N PHE A 44 10.01 6.01 2.25
CA PHE A 44 9.55 7.06 1.34
C PHE A 44 8.10 7.37 1.66
N ILE A 45 7.83 8.64 1.97
CA ILE A 45 6.47 9.13 2.25
C ILE A 45 6.01 9.93 1.04
N MET A 46 4.91 9.51 0.42
CA MET A 46 4.35 10.10 -0.79
C MET A 46 2.91 10.52 -0.54
N LYS A 47 2.45 11.60 -1.18
CA LYS A 47 1.02 11.96 -1.17
C LYS A 47 0.26 11.08 -2.15
N ILE A 48 -0.93 10.63 -1.74
CA ILE A 48 -1.86 9.95 -2.63
C ILE A 48 -2.38 10.97 -3.64
N LYS A 49 -2.24 10.65 -4.91
CA LYS A 49 -2.93 11.36 -6.00
C LYS A 49 -4.05 10.47 -6.51
N LYS A 50 -5.29 10.90 -6.30
CA LYS A 50 -6.50 10.15 -6.66
C LYS A 50 -6.61 9.84 -8.16
N GLU A 51 -5.97 10.63 -9.01
CA GLU A 51 -5.90 10.36 -10.45
C GLU A 51 -5.14 9.07 -10.80
N TYR A 52 -4.20 8.65 -9.93
CA TYR A 52 -3.28 7.54 -10.21
C TYR A 52 -3.43 6.37 -9.24
N ILE A 53 -3.95 6.63 -8.03
CA ILE A 53 -4.10 5.63 -6.98
C ILE A 53 -5.60 5.40 -6.78
N PRO A 54 -6.11 4.19 -7.07
CA PRO A 54 -7.52 3.86 -6.89
C PRO A 54 -7.95 3.98 -5.44
N GLU A 55 -9.24 4.24 -5.23
CA GLU A 55 -9.85 4.29 -3.90
C GLU A 55 -9.81 2.90 -3.23
N LEU A 56 -9.86 2.89 -1.90
CA LEU A 56 -9.78 1.67 -1.07
C LEU A 56 -10.72 0.55 -1.53
N GLN A 57 -11.97 0.91 -1.86
CA GLN A 57 -13.00 -0.04 -2.27
C GLN A 57 -12.69 -0.68 -3.62
N GLU A 58 -12.09 0.09 -4.53
CA GLU A 58 -11.68 -0.41 -5.84
C GLU A 58 -10.44 -1.29 -5.73
N LEU A 59 -9.49 -0.97 -4.84
CA LEU A 59 -8.37 -1.86 -4.53
C LEU A 59 -8.83 -3.21 -3.98
N GLY A 60 -9.80 -3.21 -3.06
CA GLY A 60 -10.38 -4.44 -2.54
C GLY A 60 -10.99 -5.30 -3.65
N ARG A 61 -11.75 -4.69 -4.57
CA ARG A 61 -12.33 -5.37 -5.74
C ARG A 61 -11.25 -5.94 -6.66
N LEU A 62 -10.27 -5.13 -7.07
CA LEU A 62 -9.20 -5.54 -7.98
C LEU A 62 -8.32 -6.65 -7.39
N ALA A 63 -8.14 -6.67 -6.07
CA ALA A 63 -7.38 -7.71 -5.40
C ALA A 63 -8.13 -9.04 -5.35
N PHE A 64 -9.44 -8.99 -5.12
CA PHE A 64 -10.30 -10.18 -5.12
C PHE A 64 -10.42 -10.79 -6.52
N GLU A 65 -10.55 -9.96 -7.57
CA GLU A 65 -10.65 -10.42 -8.96
C GLU A 65 -9.37 -11.06 -9.51
N ARG A 66 -8.22 -10.85 -8.84
CA ARG A 66 -6.93 -11.42 -9.24
C ARG A 66 -6.58 -12.73 -8.52
N GLN A 67 -7.48 -13.23 -7.66
CA GLN A 67 -7.44 -14.59 -7.10
C GLN A 67 -8.22 -15.56 -7.98
#